data_AF-A0A7X9QDL1-F1
#
_entry.id   AF-A0A7X9QDL1-F1
#
_cell.length_a   1.000
_cell.length_b   1.000
_cell.length_c   1.000
_cell.angle_alpha   90.00
_cell.angle_beta   90.00
_cell.angle_gamma   90.00
#
_symmetry.space_group_name_H-M   'P 1'
#
loop_
_entity.id
_entity.type
_entity.pdbx_description
1 polymer ?
#
loop_
_entity_poly.entity_id
_entity_poly.type
_entity_poly.pdbx_seq_one_letter_code
_entity_poly.pdbx_strand_id
1 'polypeptide(L)'
;MADLVFLDLERRLARSLIEDPAGEVVHLAVNQSDLGARLGATRQSVNQALGRLARRGFVRVESPRVIRILDRDAIGTFIEGLDGRPSGSIPGT
;
A
#
# COMPACT_ATOMS: atom_id res chain seq x y z
N MET A 1 -18.05 -1.62 -8.73
CA MET A 1 -17.89 -2.15 -7.35
C MET A 1 -16.48 -2.67 -7.03
N ALA A 2 -15.61 -2.95 -8.02
CA ALA A 2 -14.27 -3.46 -7.73
C ALA A 2 -13.28 -2.41 -7.15
N ASP A 3 -13.47 -1.12 -7.44
CA ASP A 3 -12.51 -0.07 -7.06
C ASP A 3 -12.33 0.10 -5.54
N LEU A 4 -13.42 0.03 -4.77
CA LEU A 4 -13.37 0.11 -3.31
C LEU A 4 -12.66 -1.10 -2.67
N VAL A 5 -12.82 -2.28 -3.28
CA VAL A 5 -12.15 -3.52 -2.82
C VAL A 5 -10.66 -3.44 -3.10
N PHE A 6 -10.25 -2.84 -4.22
CA PHE A 6 -8.83 -2.61 -4.52
C PHE A 6 -8.20 -1.58 -3.60
N LEU A 7 -8.91 -0.50 -3.27
CA LEU A 7 -8.41 0.52 -2.34
C LEU A 7 -8.20 -0.05 -0.93
N ASP A 8 -9.10 -0.91 -0.47
CA ASP A 8 -8.94 -1.63 0.80
C ASP A 8 -7.74 -2.59 0.76
N LEU A 9 -7.54 -3.32 -0.36
CA LEU A 9 -6.35 -4.15 -0.53
C LEU A 9 -5.05 -3.34 -0.54
N GLU A 10 -5.02 -2.20 -1.24
CA GLU A 10 -3.87 -1.29 -1.26
C GLU A 10 -3.51 -0.82 0.15
N ARG A 11 -4.51 -0.47 0.97
CA ARG A 11 -4.30 -0.04 2.36
C ARG A 11 -3.79 -1.16 3.26
N ARG A 12 -4.35 -2.38 3.14
CA ARG A 12 -3.88 -3.54 3.92
C ARG A 12 -2.46 -3.93 3.54
N LEU A 13 -2.15 -3.90 2.25
CA LEU A 13 -0.81 -4.15 1.74
C LEU A 13 0.19 -3.09 2.26
N ALA A 14 -0.17 -1.82 2.12
CA ALA A 14 0.61 -0.70 2.66
C ALA A 14 0.88 -0.84 4.16
N ARG A 15 -0.15 -1.19 4.93
CA ARG A 15 -0.03 -1.43 6.38
C ARG A 15 0.95 -2.57 6.68
N SER A 16 0.82 -3.70 5.99
CA SER A 16 1.74 -4.82 6.14
C SER A 16 3.18 -4.46 5.79
N LEU A 17 3.41 -3.52 4.87
CA LEU A 17 4.76 -3.06 4.52
C LEU A 17 5.37 -2.18 5.62
N ILE A 18 4.60 -1.30 6.25
CA ILE A 18 5.13 -0.44 7.32
C ILE A 18 5.29 -1.20 8.64
N GLU A 19 4.46 -2.20 8.91
CA GLU A 19 4.57 -3.05 10.11
C GLU A 19 5.76 -4.00 10.03
N ASP A 20 6.33 -4.20 8.84
CA ASP A 20 7.53 -5.00 8.66
C ASP A 20 8.73 -4.32 9.35
N PRO A 21 9.40 -5.00 10.30
CA PRO A 21 10.50 -4.43 11.07
C PRO A 21 11.80 -4.28 10.25
N ALA A 22 11.86 -4.74 9.00
CA ALA A 22 13.06 -4.67 8.16
C ALA A 22 13.46 -3.24 7.72
N GLY A 23 12.66 -2.22 8.00
CA GLY A 23 12.99 -0.81 7.73
C GLY A 23 12.62 -0.35 6.31
N GLU A 24 13.48 0.43 5.66
CA GLU A 24 13.22 0.97 4.30
C GLU A 24 13.19 -0.11 3.21
N VAL A 25 13.75 -1.29 3.45
CA VAL A 25 13.81 -2.37 2.46
C VAL A 25 13.08 -3.58 3.02
N VAL A 26 11.87 -3.81 2.50
CA VAL A 26 11.05 -4.97 2.83
C VAL A 26 11.49 -6.13 1.94
N HIS A 27 12.17 -7.09 2.56
CA HIS A 27 12.46 -8.37 1.95
C HIS A 27 11.23 -9.27 2.13
N LEU A 28 10.45 -9.41 1.06
CA LEU A 28 9.38 -10.39 1.02
C LEU A 28 10.01 -11.79 1.03
N ALA A 29 10.13 -12.38 2.23
CA ALA A 29 10.52 -13.77 2.43
C ALA A 29 9.57 -14.74 1.72
N VAL A 30 8.34 -14.27 1.45
CA VAL A 30 7.27 -15.01 0.79
C VAL A 30 6.98 -14.43 -0.60
N ASN A 31 6.55 -15.28 -1.53
CA ASN A 31 6.20 -14.80 -2.88
C ASN A 31 4.86 -14.02 -2.84
N GLN A 32 4.60 -13.16 -3.84
CA GLN A 32 3.38 -12.34 -3.89
C GLN A 32 2.05 -13.12 -3.85
N SER A 33 2.04 -14.40 -4.23
CA SER A 33 0.86 -15.27 -4.07
C SER A 33 0.59 -15.59 -2.60
N ASP A 34 1.65 -15.80 -1.81
CA ASP A 34 1.54 -15.98 -0.36
C ASP A 34 1.10 -14.69 0.33
N LEU A 35 1.64 -13.55 -0.12
CA LEU A 35 1.17 -12.24 0.32
C LEU A 35 -0.32 -12.04 0.01
N GLY A 36 -0.76 -12.48 -1.17
CA GLY A 36 -2.17 -12.53 -1.53
C GLY A 36 -2.97 -13.39 -0.56
N ALA A 37 -2.54 -14.62 -0.30
CA ALA A 37 -3.20 -15.51 0.64
C ALA A 37 -3.32 -14.90 2.04
N ARG A 38 -2.28 -14.21 2.53
CA ARG A 38 -2.28 -13.50 3.83
C ARG A 38 -3.27 -12.33 3.86
N LEU A 39 -3.38 -11.60 2.76
CA LEU A 39 -4.27 -10.43 2.63
C LEU A 39 -5.69 -10.80 2.19
N GLY A 40 -5.97 -12.09 1.97
CA GLY A 40 -7.26 -12.56 1.44
C GLY A 40 -7.50 -12.16 -0.02
N ALA A 41 -6.44 -11.96 -0.80
CA ALA A 41 -6.48 -11.48 -2.17
C ALA A 41 -5.74 -12.39 -3.14
N THR A 42 -6.03 -12.27 -4.43
CA THR A 42 -5.30 -13.01 -5.46
C THR A 42 -3.94 -12.38 -5.74
N ARG A 43 -2.98 -13.18 -6.22
CA ARG A 43 -1.66 -12.70 -6.69
C ARG A 43 -1.77 -11.54 -7.69
N GLN A 44 -2.74 -11.60 -8.61
CA GLN A 44 -2.99 -10.54 -9.58
C GLN A 44 -3.44 -9.23 -8.91
N SER A 45 -4.31 -9.32 -7.91
CA SER A 45 -4.79 -8.15 -7.17
C SER A 45 -3.66 -7.52 -6.36
N VAL A 46 -2.81 -8.34 -5.73
CA VAL A 46 -1.59 -7.87 -5.04
C VAL A 46 -0.62 -7.19 -6.00
N ASN A 47 -0.36 -7.77 -7.17
CA ASN A 47 0.50 -7.15 -8.18
C ASN A 47 -0.04 -5.81 -8.66
N GLN A 48 -1.36 -5.72 -8.87
CA GLN A 48 -1.99 -4.45 -9.24
C GLN A 48 -1.87 -3.42 -8.12
N ALA A 49 -2.12 -3.81 -6.87
CA ALA A 49 -1.98 -2.94 -5.71
C ALA A 49 -0.54 -2.45 -5.54
N LEU A 50 0.45 -3.35 -5.62
CA LEU A 50 1.88 -3.01 -5.60
C LEU A 50 2.25 -2.06 -6.74
N GLY A 51 1.78 -2.32 -7.96
CA GLY A 51 2.00 -1.46 -9.11
C GLY A 51 1.41 -0.06 -8.93
N ARG A 52 0.26 0.06 -8.26
CA ARG A 52 -0.38 1.34 -7.95
C ARG A 52 0.36 2.10 -6.85
N LEU A 53 0.75 1.43 -5.77
CA LEU A 53 1.59 2.01 -4.72
C LEU A 53 2.94 2.50 -5.31
N ALA A 54 3.52 1.73 -6.23
CA ALA A 54 4.74 2.13 -6.91
C ALA A 54 4.55 3.32 -7.85
N ARG A 55 3.43 3.37 -8.59
CA ARG A 55 3.08 4.52 -9.44
C ARG A 55 2.81 5.79 -8.63
N ARG A 56 2.31 5.68 -7.40
CA ARG A 56 2.14 6.81 -6.48
C ARG A 56 3.45 7.29 -5.86
N GLY A 57 4.56 6.57 -6.03
CA GLY A 57 5.86 6.91 -5.46
C GLY A 57 6.00 6.55 -3.99
N PHE A 58 5.09 5.75 -3.43
CA PHE A 58 5.17 5.30 -2.04
C PHE A 58 6.22 4.21 -1.84
N VAL A 59 6.32 3.31 -2.82
CA VAL A 59 7.24 2.17 -2.81
C VAL A 59 7.91 2.03 -4.17
N ARG A 60 9.01 1.28 -4.20
CA ARG A 60 9.72 0.92 -5.41
C ARG A 60 9.99 -0.58 -5.38
N VAL A 61 9.53 -1.27 -6.42
CA VAL A 61 9.80 -2.70 -6.56
C VAL A 61 11.16 -2.85 -7.24
N GLU A 62 12.19 -3.16 -6.46
CA GLU A 62 13.55 -3.41 -6.97
C GLU A 62 13.65 -4.84 -7.53
N SER A 63 12.91 -5.77 -6.95
CA SER A 63 12.85 -7.16 -7.39
C SER A 63 11.52 -7.80 -6.95
N PRO A 64 11.13 -8.97 -7.51
CA PRO A 64 9.88 -9.64 -7.13
C PRO A 64 9.75 -9.96 -5.62
N ARG A 65 10.88 -9.97 -4.90
CA ARG A 65 11.00 -10.23 -3.46
C ARG A 65 11.59 -9.05 -2.67
N VAL A 66 11.91 -7.93 -3.33
CA VAL A 66 12.54 -6.78 -2.68
C VAL A 66 11.74 -5.54 -3.01
N ILE A 67 11.09 -4.99 -2.00
CA ILE A 67 10.32 -3.75 -2.08
C ILE A 67 11.04 -2.73 -1.23
N ARG A 68 11.38 -1.60 -1.83
CA ARG A 68 11.91 -0.44 -1.12
C ARG A 68 10.78 0.52 -0.80
N ILE A 69 10.61 0.86 0.46
CA ILE A 69 9.74 1.95 0.89
C ILE A 69 10.46 3.26 0.55
N LEU A 70 9.80 4.14 -0.20
CA LEU A 70 10.33 5.45 -0.54
C LEU A 70 9.89 6.49 0.49
N ASP A 71 8.65 6.40 0.93
CA ASP A 71 8.06 7.37 1.85
C ASP A 71 7.11 6.67 2.83
N ARG A 72 7.59 6.43 4.06
CA ARG A 72 6.82 5.74 5.10
C ARG A 72 5.70 6.61 5.67
N ASP A 73 5.91 7.93 5.70
CA ASP A 73 4.93 8.89 6.22
C ASP A 73 3.74 9.05 5.26
N ALA A 74 4.03 9.15 3.96
CA ALA A 74 3.01 9.16 2.92
C ALA A 74 2.18 7.86 2.92
N ILE A 75 2.82 6.71 3.18
CA ILE A 75 2.11 5.44 3.34
C ILE A 75 1.20 5.47 4.58
N GLY A 76 1.67 5.97 5.72
CA GLY A 76 0.87 6.13 6.94
C GLY A 76 -0.37 6.99 6.67
N THR A 77 -0.17 8.17 6.10
CA THR A 77 -1.20 9.11 5.66
C THR A 77 -2.22 8.45 4.73
N PHE A 78 -1.76 7.65 3.76
CA PHE A 78 -2.62 6.91 2.83
C PHE A 78 -3.46 5.82 3.51
N ILE A 79 -2.89 5.09 4.47
CA ILE A 79 -3.59 4.05 5.24
C ILE A 79 -4.70 4.66 6.09
N GLU A 80 -4.44 5.81 6.71
CA GLU A 80 -5.44 6.55 7.50
C GLU A 80 -6.54 7.17 6.62
N GLY A 81 -6.38 7.10 5.30
CA GLY A 81 -7.37 7.61 4.36
C GLY A 81 -7.31 9.12 4.19
N LEU A 82 -6.21 9.74 4.65
CA LEU A 82 -5.90 11.14 4.41
C LEU A 82 -5.34 11.30 2.98
N ASP A 83 -6.08 10.82 1.98
CA ASP A 83 -5.82 11.18 0.58
C ASP A 83 -6.16 12.67 0.48
N GLY A 84 -5.13 13.51 0.35
CA GLY A 84 -5.17 14.95 0.60
C GLY A 84 -6.25 15.73 -0.15
N ARG A 85 -7.47 15.73 0.37
CA ARG A 85 -8.34 16.91 0.33
C ARG A 85 -8.28 17.57 1.70
N PRO A 86 -8.00 18.88 1.79
CA PRO A 86 -8.18 19.59 3.04
C PRO A 86 -9.65 19.43 3.45
N SER A 87 -9.87 18.75 4.57
CA SER A 87 -11.06 18.96 5.39
C SER A 87 -11.01 20.41 5.85
N GLY A 88 -11.68 21.29 5.12
CA GLY A 88 -11.56 22.72 5.34
C GLY A 88 -12.41 23.54 4.39
N SER A 89 -13.74 23.44 4.53
CA SER A 89 -14.67 24.57 4.35
C SER A 89 -16.10 24.09 4.60
N ILE A 90 -16.55 24.14 5.85
CA ILE A 90 -17.75 24.89 6.26
C ILE A 90 -17.56 25.26 7.74
N PRO A 91 -17.40 26.55 8.07
CA PRO A 91 -18.52 27.21 8.73
C PRO A 91 -18.73 28.65 8.23
N GLY A 92 -19.98 29.03 7.98
CA GLY A 92 -20.37 30.43 7.81
C GLY A 92 -21.44 30.68 6.78
N THR A 93 -22.70 30.46 7.14
CA THR A 93 -23.82 31.38 6.86
C THR A 93 -24.83 31.20 7.97
#